data_AF-A0A5J4SKG1-F1
#
_entry.id   AF-A0A5J4SKG1-F1
#
_cell.length_a   1.000
_cell.length_b   1.000
_cell.length_c   1.000
_cell.angle_alpha   90.00
_cell.angle_beta   90.00
_cell.angle_gamma   90.00
#
_symmetry.space_group_name_H-M   'P 1'
#
loop_
_entity.id
_entity.type
_entity.pdbx_description
1 polymer ?
#
loop_
_entity_poly.entity_id
_entity_poly.type
_entity_poly.pdbx_seq_one_letter_code
_entity_poly.pdbx_strand_id
1 'polypeptide(L)'
;MKRTWTEDDYRILYDRYPTAYIPDLAIQLGRSVKAVISKAKECRLRRSQDLLVWSPARLKALKEIYCEKTNAEIAAILGVSEGSVGGAAFKYKLRKSATFKWKHSSKGFFQKGHVPMNKGKEQAEFMCEASIERTKATRFRKGHTPCNHKPVGYERIDKYGYVEIKTAEPNFFEFKHRVIYRQHNGEIPDGHKIRFKDGNKLNLCIENLYMVSNAEHMGENTIHRYPVEVKKAIRKVGKFNKLIKKYEKG
;
A
#
# COMPACT_ATOMS: atom_id res chain seq x y z
N MET A 1 -50.18 -1.52 -5.71
CA MET A 1 -49.73 -2.16 -6.98
C MET A 1 -48.37 -1.62 -7.39
N LYS A 2 -47.43 -2.47 -7.80
CA LYS A 2 -46.15 -2.01 -8.40
C LYS A 2 -46.42 -1.61 -9.86
N ARG A 3 -46.31 -0.32 -10.19
CA ARG A 3 -46.43 0.18 -11.57
C ARG A 3 -45.26 -0.36 -12.42
N THR A 4 -45.55 -1.20 -13.41
CA THR A 4 -44.57 -1.76 -14.36
C THR A 4 -44.00 -0.67 -15.25
N TRP A 5 -42.78 -0.86 -15.75
CA TRP A 5 -42.13 0.06 -16.70
C TRP A 5 -42.68 -0.20 -18.11
N THR A 6 -43.10 0.85 -18.79
CA THR A 6 -43.63 0.79 -20.17
C THR A 6 -42.54 1.11 -21.18
N GLU A 7 -42.75 0.77 -22.46
CA GLU A 7 -41.80 1.12 -23.53
C GLU A 7 -41.56 2.63 -23.65
N ASP A 8 -42.59 3.46 -23.44
CA ASP A 8 -42.43 4.90 -23.40
C ASP A 8 -41.59 5.37 -22.20
N ASP A 9 -41.75 4.74 -21.03
CA ASP A 9 -40.90 5.03 -19.87
C ASP A 9 -39.43 4.72 -20.18
N TYR A 10 -39.16 3.60 -20.88
CA TYR A 10 -37.81 3.25 -21.31
C TYR A 10 -37.26 4.27 -22.30
N ARG A 11 -38.03 4.65 -23.34
CA ARG A 11 -37.61 5.64 -24.33
C ARG A 11 -37.21 6.96 -23.68
N ILE A 12 -38.04 7.49 -22.77
CA ILE A 12 -37.77 8.71 -22.02
C ILE A 12 -36.53 8.53 -21.12
N LEU A 13 -36.38 7.37 -20.47
CA LEU A 13 -35.22 7.06 -19.63
C LEU A 13 -33.92 7.01 -20.45
N TYR A 14 -33.90 6.34 -21.60
CA TYR A 14 -32.70 6.21 -22.45
C TYR A 14 -32.25 7.57 -23.01
N ASP A 15 -33.19 8.39 -23.47
CA ASP A 15 -32.91 9.70 -24.06
C ASP A 15 -32.47 10.73 -23.01
N ARG A 16 -33.20 10.81 -21.89
CA ARG A 16 -33.09 11.95 -20.96
C ARG A 16 -32.16 11.68 -19.79
N TYR A 17 -32.02 10.44 -19.32
CA TYR A 17 -31.21 10.12 -18.15
C TYR A 17 -29.74 10.58 -18.22
N PRO A 18 -29.06 10.56 -19.38
CA PRO A 18 -27.69 11.03 -19.47
C PRO A 18 -27.51 12.50 -19.07
N THR A 19 -28.47 13.38 -19.36
CA THR A 19 -28.32 14.84 -19.25
C THR A 19 -29.34 15.54 -18.34
N ALA A 20 -30.50 14.93 -18.07
CA ALA A 20 -31.58 15.55 -17.31
C ALA A 20 -31.28 15.66 -15.81
N TYR A 21 -31.91 16.63 -15.14
CA TYR A 21 -31.99 16.69 -13.68
C TYR A 21 -32.90 15.55 -13.18
N ILE A 22 -32.38 14.70 -12.29
CA ILE A 22 -33.06 13.43 -11.94
C ILE A 22 -34.41 13.64 -11.25
N PRO A 23 -34.59 14.63 -10.36
CA PRO A 23 -35.91 14.94 -9.82
C PRO A 23 -36.94 15.29 -10.91
N ASP A 24 -36.59 16.10 -11.90
CA ASP A 24 -37.51 16.46 -13.00
C ASP A 24 -37.85 15.24 -13.86
N LEU A 25 -36.85 14.40 -14.16
CA LEU A 25 -37.06 13.14 -14.87
C LEU A 25 -37.97 12.19 -14.09
N ALA A 26 -37.85 12.17 -12.76
CA ALA A 26 -38.70 11.36 -11.90
C ALA A 26 -40.15 11.85 -11.88
N ILE A 27 -40.36 13.17 -11.85
CA ILE A 27 -41.69 13.80 -12.01
C ILE A 27 -42.27 13.45 -13.38
N GLN A 28 -41.49 13.60 -14.47
CA GLN A 28 -41.91 13.30 -15.84
C GLN A 28 -42.35 11.83 -16.00
N LEU A 29 -41.63 10.89 -15.35
CA LEU A 29 -41.96 9.46 -15.37
C LEU A 29 -43.05 9.08 -14.35
N GLY A 30 -43.49 10.00 -13.49
CA GLY A 30 -44.41 9.73 -12.38
C GLY A 30 -43.88 8.65 -11.44
N ARG A 31 -42.57 8.68 -11.13
CA ARG A 31 -41.86 7.69 -10.31
C ARG A 31 -41.01 8.38 -9.25
N SER A 32 -40.56 7.61 -8.26
CA SER A 32 -39.58 8.13 -7.30
C SER A 32 -38.19 8.23 -7.93
N VAL A 33 -37.39 9.20 -7.48
CA VAL A 33 -35.97 9.36 -7.87
C VAL A 33 -35.20 8.05 -7.71
N LYS A 34 -35.44 7.32 -6.62
CA LYS A 34 -34.80 6.03 -6.35
C LYS A 34 -35.17 4.96 -7.38
N ALA A 35 -36.42 4.92 -7.84
CA ALA A 35 -36.86 3.98 -8.87
C ALA A 35 -36.21 4.27 -10.22
N VAL A 36 -36.09 5.54 -10.60
CA VAL A 36 -35.40 5.98 -11.83
C VAL A 36 -33.92 5.58 -11.79
N ILE A 37 -33.21 5.88 -10.69
CA ILE A 37 -31.79 5.51 -10.52
C ILE A 37 -31.60 3.98 -10.55
N SER A 38 -32.47 3.23 -9.87
CA SER A 38 -32.40 1.78 -9.84
C SER A 38 -32.60 1.18 -11.23
N LYS A 39 -33.59 1.68 -11.99
CA LYS A 39 -33.85 1.19 -13.35
C LYS A 39 -32.74 1.56 -14.31
N ALA A 40 -32.21 2.78 -14.24
CA ALA A 40 -31.06 3.18 -15.03
C ALA A 40 -29.83 2.30 -14.77
N LYS A 41 -29.60 1.90 -13.51
CA LYS A 41 -28.52 0.97 -13.15
C LYS A 41 -28.73 -0.43 -13.77
N GLU A 42 -29.96 -0.94 -13.75
CA GLU A 42 -30.33 -2.21 -14.38
C GLU A 42 -30.10 -2.17 -15.90
N CYS A 43 -30.48 -1.05 -16.54
CA CYS A 43 -30.24 -0.76 -17.95
C CYS A 43 -28.79 -0.35 -18.27
N ARG A 44 -27.89 -0.33 -17.28
CA ARG A 44 -26.46 0.07 -17.39
C ARG A 44 -26.25 1.48 -17.98
N LEU A 45 -27.22 2.37 -17.79
CA LEU A 45 -27.14 3.76 -18.23
C LEU A 45 -26.17 4.55 -17.36
N ARG A 46 -25.35 5.38 -18.02
CA ARG A 46 -24.43 6.31 -17.37
C ARG A 46 -24.85 7.74 -17.63
N ARG A 47 -24.59 8.61 -16.66
CA ARG A 47 -24.79 10.05 -16.82
C ARG A 47 -23.63 10.64 -17.63
N SER A 48 -23.91 11.73 -18.34
CA SER A 48 -22.89 12.49 -19.06
C SER A 48 -21.78 12.92 -18.10
N GLN A 49 -20.54 12.81 -18.55
CA GLN A 49 -19.38 13.26 -17.78
C GLN A 49 -19.41 14.77 -17.53
N ASP A 50 -20.10 15.53 -18.37
CA ASP A 50 -20.21 16.99 -18.27
C ASP A 50 -20.99 17.44 -17.03
N LEU A 51 -21.88 16.60 -16.52
CA LEU A 51 -22.64 16.85 -15.29
C LEU A 51 -21.88 16.47 -14.03
N LEU A 52 -20.75 15.77 -14.16
CA LEU A 52 -19.96 15.40 -13.00
C LEU A 52 -19.26 16.63 -12.43
N VAL A 53 -19.01 16.61 -11.13
CA VAL A 53 -18.19 17.62 -10.45
C VAL A 53 -16.81 17.72 -11.11
N TRP A 54 -16.30 16.67 -11.75
CA TRP A 54 -15.08 16.72 -12.54
C TRP A 54 -15.38 16.42 -14.01
N SER A 55 -16.07 17.35 -14.67
CA SER A 55 -16.25 17.35 -16.12
C SER A 55 -14.90 17.43 -16.85
N PRO A 56 -14.82 17.04 -18.13
CA PRO A 56 -13.58 17.14 -18.91
C PRO A 56 -12.98 18.55 -18.88
N ALA A 57 -13.82 19.58 -18.99
CA ALA A 57 -13.41 20.99 -18.90
C ALA A 57 -12.83 21.35 -17.52
N ARG A 58 -13.53 20.98 -16.43
CA ARG A 58 -13.06 21.30 -15.08
C ARG A 58 -11.80 20.51 -14.71
N LEU A 59 -11.68 19.26 -15.19
CA LEU A 59 -10.48 18.45 -15.01
C LEU A 59 -9.28 19.02 -15.77
N LYS A 60 -9.49 19.55 -16.99
CA LYS A 60 -8.45 20.25 -17.74
C LYS A 60 -7.96 21.47 -16.96
N ALA A 61 -8.88 22.33 -16.50
CA ALA A 61 -8.55 23.49 -15.69
C ALA A 61 -7.80 23.12 -14.41
N LEU A 62 -8.23 22.06 -13.70
CA LEU A 62 -7.51 21.56 -12.52
C LEU A 62 -6.06 21.19 -12.85
N LYS A 63 -5.82 20.44 -13.93
CA LYS A 63 -4.46 20.01 -14.30
C LYS A 63 -3.53 21.18 -14.58
N GLU A 64 -4.05 22.26 -15.17
CA GLU A 64 -3.28 23.47 -15.48
C GLU A 64 -2.90 24.25 -14.21
N ILE A 65 -3.84 24.43 -13.28
CA ILE A 65 -3.62 25.30 -12.12
C ILE A 65 -3.15 24.56 -10.86
N TYR A 66 -3.23 23.23 -10.81
CA TYR A 66 -3.00 22.48 -9.57
C TYR A 66 -1.59 22.66 -9.02
N CYS A 67 -0.59 22.80 -9.89
CA CYS A 67 0.83 22.81 -9.51
C CYS A 67 1.20 23.95 -8.54
N GLU A 68 0.58 25.12 -8.69
CA GLU A 68 1.03 26.39 -8.08
C GLU A 68 0.01 27.05 -7.13
N LYS A 69 -1.13 26.41 -6.86
CA LYS A 69 -2.20 26.96 -6.02
C LYS A 69 -2.54 26.03 -4.87
N THR A 70 -3.03 26.57 -3.75
CA THR A 70 -3.62 25.79 -2.66
C THR A 70 -4.91 25.13 -3.11
N ASN A 71 -5.34 24.07 -2.41
CA ASN A 71 -6.62 23.43 -2.74
C ASN A 71 -7.80 24.36 -2.49
N ALA A 72 -7.72 25.23 -1.47
CA ALA A 72 -8.71 26.26 -1.19
C ALA A 72 -8.85 27.29 -2.33
N GLU A 73 -7.75 27.80 -2.89
CA GLU A 73 -7.79 28.71 -4.03
C GLU A 73 -8.38 28.04 -5.28
N ILE A 74 -7.99 26.79 -5.55
CA ILE A 74 -8.52 26.01 -6.68
C ILE A 74 -10.02 25.77 -6.52
N ALA A 75 -10.46 25.47 -5.30
CA ALA A 75 -11.86 25.29 -4.96
C ALA A 75 -12.68 26.56 -5.25
N ALA A 76 -12.18 27.73 -4.85
CA ALA A 76 -12.80 29.02 -5.15
C ALA A 76 -12.85 29.30 -6.66
N ILE A 77 -11.78 29.02 -7.40
CA ILE A 77 -11.71 29.23 -8.86
C ILE A 77 -12.68 28.33 -9.62
N LEU A 78 -12.78 27.06 -9.23
CA LEU A 78 -13.55 26.05 -9.97
C LEU A 78 -14.99 25.87 -9.45
N GLY A 79 -15.36 26.57 -8.38
CA GLY A 79 -16.68 26.48 -7.74
C GLY A 79 -16.96 25.10 -7.13
N VAL A 80 -15.96 24.48 -6.52
CA VAL A 80 -16.06 23.15 -5.88
C VAL A 80 -15.53 23.18 -4.47
N SER A 81 -15.80 22.16 -3.66
CA SER A 81 -15.24 22.09 -2.30
C SER A 81 -13.74 21.75 -2.31
N GLU A 82 -13.00 22.24 -1.32
CA GLU A 82 -11.57 21.95 -1.15
C GLU A 82 -11.29 20.44 -1.06
N GLY A 83 -12.13 19.70 -0.32
CA GLY A 83 -12.04 18.25 -0.21
C GLY A 83 -12.20 17.54 -1.57
N SER A 84 -13.08 18.06 -2.45
CA SER A 84 -13.25 17.55 -3.81
C SER A 84 -11.98 17.74 -4.65
N VAL A 85 -11.31 18.89 -4.52
CA VAL A 85 -10.02 19.17 -5.18
C VAL A 85 -8.96 18.17 -4.69
N GLY A 86 -8.86 17.94 -3.38
CA GLY A 86 -7.94 16.97 -2.80
C GLY A 86 -8.17 15.54 -3.31
N GLY A 87 -9.43 15.09 -3.33
CA GLY A 87 -9.81 13.78 -3.84
C GLY A 87 -9.51 13.62 -5.33
N ALA A 88 -9.79 14.63 -6.14
CA ALA A 88 -9.46 14.63 -7.56
C ALA A 88 -7.96 14.59 -7.81
N ALA A 89 -7.19 15.42 -7.10
CA ALA A 89 -5.74 15.42 -7.22
C ALA A 89 -5.13 14.07 -6.85
N PHE A 90 -5.65 13.40 -5.82
CA PHE A 90 -5.25 12.04 -5.48
C PHE A 90 -5.57 11.05 -6.62
N LYS A 91 -6.83 11.05 -7.09
CA LYS A 91 -7.30 10.17 -8.17
C LYS A 91 -6.48 10.33 -9.46
N TYR A 92 -6.18 11.57 -9.83
CA TYR A 92 -5.43 11.91 -11.06
C TYR A 92 -3.93 12.08 -10.83
N LYS A 93 -3.43 11.74 -9.63
CA LYS A 93 -2.01 11.76 -9.26
C LYS A 93 -1.32 13.11 -9.49
N LEU A 94 -2.06 14.21 -9.32
CA LEU A 94 -1.53 15.56 -9.47
C LEU A 94 -0.66 15.93 -8.27
N ARG A 95 0.44 16.65 -8.53
CA ARG A 95 1.40 17.07 -7.51
C ARG A 95 1.64 18.58 -7.60
N LYS A 96 1.83 19.21 -6.44
CA LYS A 96 2.31 20.59 -6.34
C LYS A 96 3.80 20.66 -6.71
N SER A 97 4.27 21.78 -7.24
CA SER A 97 5.69 22.01 -7.51
C SER A 97 6.52 21.97 -6.24
N ALA A 98 7.83 21.77 -6.39
CA ALA A 98 8.77 21.84 -5.27
C ALA A 98 8.80 23.25 -4.65
N THR A 99 8.75 24.30 -5.48
CA THR A 99 8.69 25.70 -5.08
C THR A 99 7.44 26.00 -4.27
N PHE A 100 6.27 25.56 -4.74
CA PHE A 100 5.01 25.69 -4.00
C PHE A 100 5.07 24.96 -2.66
N LYS A 101 5.53 23.69 -2.66
CA LYS A 101 5.67 22.89 -1.43
C LYS A 101 6.61 23.53 -0.43
N TRP A 102 7.70 24.14 -0.87
CA TRP A 102 8.65 24.81 0.01
C TRP A 102 8.02 26.06 0.65
N LYS A 103 7.41 26.93 -0.16
CA LYS A 103 6.76 28.16 0.30
C LYS A 103 5.60 27.90 1.26
N HIS A 104 4.84 26.84 1.00
CA HIS A 104 3.69 26.43 1.81
C HIS A 104 4.00 25.27 2.76
N SER A 105 5.28 24.91 2.93
CA SER A 105 5.68 23.94 3.95
C SER A 105 5.35 24.53 5.31
N SER A 106 4.87 23.69 6.23
CA SER A 106 4.52 24.18 7.57
C SER A 106 5.78 24.75 8.23
N LYS A 107 5.67 25.95 8.80
CA LYS A 107 6.74 26.52 9.64
C LYS A 107 6.94 25.75 10.97
N GLY A 108 6.11 24.73 11.23
CA GLY A 108 6.20 23.85 12.40
C GLY A 108 7.22 22.72 12.25
N PHE A 109 7.87 22.57 11.10
CA PHE A 109 9.01 21.65 10.98
C PHE A 109 10.24 22.24 11.63
N PHE A 110 10.88 21.46 12.51
CA PHE A 110 12.21 21.76 13.01
C PHE A 110 13.20 21.76 11.85
N GLN A 111 13.88 22.90 11.65
CA GLN A 111 14.88 23.04 10.59
C GLN A 111 16.06 22.08 10.84
N LYS A 112 16.77 21.72 9.76
CA LYS A 112 17.98 20.88 9.90
C LYS A 112 18.97 21.57 10.86
N GLY A 113 19.38 20.85 11.90
CA GLY A 113 20.26 21.40 12.95
C GLY A 113 19.52 22.03 14.13
N HIS A 114 18.18 22.02 14.15
CA HIS A 114 17.41 22.48 15.30
C HIS A 114 17.77 21.70 16.56
N VAL A 115 18.17 22.42 17.60
CA VAL A 115 18.46 21.87 18.93
C VAL A 115 17.23 22.07 19.81
N PRO A 116 16.61 21.00 20.34
CA PRO A 116 15.51 21.10 21.28
C PRO A 116 15.92 21.91 22.53
N MET A 117 15.00 22.74 23.04
CA MET A 117 15.23 23.63 24.20
C MET A 117 15.64 22.87 25.49
N ASN A 118 15.30 21.59 25.59
CA ASN A 118 15.59 20.71 26.71
C ASN A 118 16.85 19.82 26.51
N LYS A 119 17.58 19.98 25.39
CA LYS A 119 18.78 19.17 25.14
C LYS A 119 19.83 19.43 26.24
N GLY A 120 20.21 18.39 26.96
CA GLY A 120 21.23 18.45 28.02
C GLY A 120 20.74 18.97 29.38
N LYS A 121 19.45 19.31 29.50
CA LYS A 121 18.84 19.74 30.77
C LYS A 121 18.28 18.56 31.53
N GLU A 122 18.38 18.58 32.85
CA GLU A 122 17.68 17.62 33.69
C GLU A 122 16.16 17.82 33.62
N GLN A 123 15.38 16.77 33.88
CA GLN A 123 13.91 16.83 33.78
C GLN A 123 13.30 17.93 34.67
N ALA A 124 13.82 18.10 35.87
CA ALA A 124 13.34 19.10 36.82
C ALA A 124 13.57 20.54 36.33
N GLU A 125 14.53 20.78 35.43
CA GLU A 125 14.85 22.11 34.90
C GLU A 125 13.87 22.59 33.82
N PHE A 126 13.19 21.67 33.12
CA PHE A 126 12.28 22.03 32.03
C PHE A 126 10.84 21.51 32.19
N MET A 127 10.56 20.72 33.23
CA MET A 127 9.20 20.27 33.57
C MET A 127 8.83 20.72 34.98
N CYS A 128 7.60 21.23 35.16
CA CYS A 128 7.07 21.49 36.50
C CYS A 128 6.78 20.18 37.26
N GLU A 129 6.80 20.24 38.58
CA GLU A 129 6.59 19.09 39.47
C GLU A 129 5.26 18.36 39.21
N ALA A 130 4.16 19.12 39.02
CA ALA A 130 2.86 18.54 38.66
C ALA A 130 2.89 17.77 37.32
N SER A 131 3.69 18.21 36.35
CA SER A 131 3.87 17.53 35.07
C SER A 131 4.75 16.28 35.20
N ILE A 132 5.76 16.36 36.07
CA ILE A 132 6.59 15.22 36.42
C ILE A 132 5.72 14.13 37.04
N GLU A 133 4.89 14.47 38.04
CA GLU A 133 4.00 13.53 38.73
C GLU A 133 3.03 12.85 37.76
N ARG A 134 2.30 13.64 36.96
CA ARG A 134 1.33 13.13 35.98
C ARG A 134 1.96 12.16 34.97
N THR A 135 3.20 12.39 34.56
CA THR A 135 3.86 11.53 33.57
C THR A 135 4.49 10.27 34.17
N LYS A 136 4.62 10.15 35.51
CA LYS A 136 5.19 8.95 36.15
C LYS A 136 4.45 7.66 35.76
N ALA A 137 3.13 7.72 35.59
CA ALA A 137 2.31 6.58 35.24
C ALA A 137 2.63 5.97 33.86
N THR A 138 3.09 6.79 32.91
CA THR A 138 3.36 6.37 31.52
C THR A 138 4.85 6.16 31.21
N ARG A 139 5.73 6.38 32.19
CA ARG A 139 7.18 6.20 32.00
C ARG A 139 7.53 4.72 32.01
N PHE A 140 8.41 4.33 31.09
CA PHE A 140 9.03 3.02 31.15
C PHE A 140 9.88 2.91 32.43
N ARG A 141 9.61 1.89 33.23
CA ARG A 141 10.43 1.57 34.41
C ARG A 141 11.70 0.87 33.95
N LYS A 142 12.80 1.03 34.69
CA LYS A 142 14.03 0.27 34.43
C LYS A 142 13.72 -1.22 34.52
N GLY A 143 14.12 -2.00 33.52
CA GLY A 143 13.81 -3.43 33.43
C GLY A 143 12.41 -3.76 32.92
N HIS A 144 11.64 -2.78 32.42
CA HIS A 144 10.33 -3.04 31.85
C HIS A 144 10.44 -3.83 30.54
N THR A 145 10.01 -5.09 30.58
CA THR A 145 9.92 -5.97 29.41
C THR A 145 8.60 -5.70 28.65
N PRO A 146 8.64 -5.39 27.34
CA PRO A 146 7.43 -5.20 26.54
C PRO A 146 6.49 -6.41 26.57
N CYS A 147 5.18 -6.20 26.50
CA CYS A 147 4.18 -7.29 26.54
C CYS A 147 4.31 -8.31 25.40
N ASN A 148 4.89 -7.91 24.27
CA ASN A 148 5.13 -8.77 23.11
C ASN A 148 6.48 -9.50 23.17
N HIS A 149 7.25 -9.32 24.24
CA HIS A 149 8.50 -10.04 24.44
C HIS A 149 8.26 -11.55 24.45
N LYS A 150 9.18 -12.27 23.81
CA LYS A 150 9.15 -13.73 23.72
C LYS A 150 10.40 -14.29 24.40
N PRO A 151 10.31 -15.37 25.18
CA PRO A 151 11.48 -15.97 25.82
C PRO A 151 12.42 -16.59 24.79
N VAL A 152 13.69 -16.78 25.15
CA VAL A 152 14.63 -17.63 24.40
C VAL A 152 14.02 -19.03 24.23
N GLY A 153 14.15 -19.60 23.04
CA GLY A 153 13.47 -20.84 22.63
C GLY A 153 12.12 -20.62 21.94
N TYR A 154 11.56 -19.40 21.95
CA TYR A 154 10.33 -19.12 21.21
C TYR A 154 10.53 -19.30 19.70
N GLU A 155 9.59 -20.01 19.06
CA GLU A 155 9.59 -20.30 17.64
C GLU A 155 8.54 -19.50 16.88
N ARG A 156 8.87 -19.12 15.64
CA ARG A 156 7.93 -18.46 14.71
C ARG A 156 8.21 -18.86 13.28
N ILE A 157 7.21 -18.68 12.42
CA ILE A 157 7.34 -18.86 10.98
C ILE A 157 7.55 -17.50 10.32
N ASP A 158 8.57 -17.39 9.47
CA ASP A 158 8.85 -16.16 8.72
C ASP A 158 7.91 -15.99 7.50
N LYS A 159 8.02 -14.85 6.80
CA LYS A 159 7.22 -14.60 5.59
C LYS A 159 7.47 -15.57 4.43
N TYR A 160 8.55 -16.35 4.49
CA TYR A 160 8.94 -17.31 3.46
C TYR A 160 8.66 -18.75 3.87
N GLY A 161 8.10 -19.00 5.06
CA GLY A 161 7.77 -20.34 5.58
C GLY A 161 8.89 -21.05 6.32
N TYR A 162 9.99 -20.38 6.69
CA TYR A 162 11.05 -20.97 7.54
C TYR A 162 10.72 -20.82 9.02
N VAL A 163 11.11 -21.81 9.82
CA VAL A 163 11.06 -21.71 11.28
C VAL A 163 12.27 -20.94 11.79
N GLU A 164 12.03 -19.88 12.55
CA GLU A 164 13.02 -19.13 13.32
C GLU A 164 12.85 -19.45 14.81
N ILE A 165 13.97 -19.56 15.53
CA ILE A 165 14.00 -19.74 16.98
C ILE A 165 14.76 -18.58 17.61
N LYS A 166 14.24 -18.05 18.72
CA LYS A 166 14.92 -17.03 19.51
C LYS A 166 16.10 -17.67 20.24
N THR A 167 17.34 -17.32 19.90
CA THR A 167 18.56 -17.90 20.49
C THR A 167 19.17 -17.04 21.60
N ALA A 168 18.92 -15.72 21.58
CA ALA A 168 19.42 -14.82 22.62
C ALA A 168 18.54 -13.57 22.83
N GLU A 169 18.76 -12.90 23.96
CA GLU A 169 18.13 -11.63 24.32
C GLU A 169 18.84 -10.43 23.67
N PRO A 170 18.12 -9.33 23.32
CA PRO A 170 16.68 -9.11 23.53
C PRO A 170 15.79 -9.71 22.41
N ASN A 171 16.30 -9.84 21.18
CA ASN A 171 15.53 -10.28 20.01
C ASN A 171 16.44 -10.89 18.92
N PHE A 172 17.35 -11.79 19.30
CA PHE A 172 18.16 -12.54 18.34
C PHE A 172 17.41 -13.79 17.90
N PHE A 173 17.02 -13.83 16.63
CA PHE A 173 16.36 -14.96 15.99
C PHE A 173 17.27 -15.54 14.92
N GLU A 174 17.38 -16.86 14.91
CA GLU A 174 18.13 -17.61 13.91
C GLU A 174 17.23 -18.65 13.26
N PHE A 175 17.50 -18.99 12.01
CA PHE A 175 16.77 -20.07 11.36
C PHE A 175 17.03 -21.41 12.05
N LYS A 176 15.97 -22.07 12.50
CA LYS A 176 16.06 -23.29 13.31
C LYS A 176 16.80 -24.42 12.60
N HIS A 177 16.64 -24.57 11.28
CA HIS A 177 17.39 -25.55 10.49
C HIS A 177 18.91 -25.32 10.53
N ARG A 178 19.38 -24.06 10.59
CA ARG A 178 20.81 -23.76 10.75
C ARG A 178 21.32 -24.05 12.16
N VAL A 179 20.46 -23.87 13.17
CA VAL A 179 20.79 -24.20 14.57
C VAL A 179 20.93 -25.71 14.72
N ILE A 180 19.97 -26.49 14.21
CA ILE A 180 19.99 -27.95 14.22
C ILE A 180 21.21 -28.48 13.46
N TYR A 181 21.46 -27.97 12.25
CA TYR A 181 22.65 -28.38 11.48
C TYR A 181 23.95 -28.10 12.26
N ARG A 182 24.07 -26.93 12.90
CA ARG A 182 25.26 -26.61 13.70
C ARG A 182 25.47 -27.52 14.89
N GLN A 183 24.39 -27.94 15.54
CA GLN A 183 24.45 -28.86 16.68
C GLN A 183 24.94 -30.26 16.28
N HIS A 184 24.59 -30.74 15.09
CA HIS A 184 24.95 -32.08 14.63
C HIS A 184 26.24 -32.14 13.79
N ASN A 185 26.49 -31.15 12.92
CA ASN A 185 27.55 -31.19 11.90
C ASN A 185 28.64 -30.13 12.11
N GLY A 186 28.48 -29.22 13.08
CA GLY A 186 29.42 -28.14 13.34
C GLY A 186 29.13 -26.85 12.55
N GLU A 187 30.08 -25.92 12.57
CA GLU A 187 29.89 -24.60 12.00
C GLU A 187 29.57 -24.61 10.50
N ILE A 188 28.75 -23.66 10.06
CA ILE A 188 28.42 -23.47 8.64
C ILE A 188 29.43 -22.44 8.11
N PRO A 189 30.38 -22.83 7.24
CA PRO A 189 31.38 -21.91 6.73
C PRO A 189 30.73 -20.76 5.95
N ASP A 190 31.45 -19.65 5.84
CA ASP A 190 30.98 -18.56 4.99
C ASP A 190 30.79 -19.04 3.55
N GLY A 191 29.81 -18.46 2.86
CA GLY A 191 29.46 -18.87 1.51
C GLY A 191 28.69 -20.19 1.39
N HIS A 192 28.26 -20.81 2.51
CA HIS A 192 27.43 -22.01 2.50
C HIS A 192 26.00 -21.74 2.99
N LYS A 193 25.05 -22.57 2.51
CA LYS A 193 23.63 -22.54 2.87
C LYS A 193 23.18 -23.93 3.30
N ILE A 194 22.20 -23.99 4.19
CA ILE A 194 21.53 -25.24 4.55
C ILE A 194 20.20 -25.32 3.82
N ARG A 195 19.92 -26.47 3.22
CA ARG A 195 18.71 -26.74 2.43
C ARG A 195 18.01 -28.01 2.89
N PHE A 196 16.77 -28.14 2.42
CA PHE A 196 15.84 -29.23 2.70
C PHE A 196 15.80 -30.15 1.48
N LYS A 197 16.09 -31.45 1.65
CA LYS A 197 16.08 -32.44 0.55
C LYS A 197 14.69 -32.60 -0.05
N ASP A 198 13.66 -32.59 0.79
CA ASP A 198 12.25 -32.72 0.41
C ASP A 198 11.59 -31.39 -0.04
N GLY A 199 12.29 -30.26 0.10
CA GLY A 199 11.73 -28.93 -0.16
C GLY A 199 10.72 -28.42 0.88
N ASN A 200 10.40 -29.20 1.91
CA ASN A 200 9.51 -28.83 3.00
C ASN A 200 10.29 -28.13 4.12
N LYS A 201 10.15 -26.81 4.21
CA LYS A 201 10.86 -25.95 5.17
C LYS A 201 10.51 -26.20 6.64
N LEU A 202 9.44 -26.96 6.90
CA LEU A 202 9.00 -27.35 8.23
C LEU A 202 9.60 -28.70 8.67
N ASN A 203 10.12 -29.51 7.73
CA ASN A 203 10.77 -30.77 8.04
C ASN A 203 12.23 -30.53 8.47
N LEU A 204 12.42 -30.38 9.78
CA LEU A 204 13.68 -30.01 10.42
C LEU A 204 14.55 -31.21 10.84
N CYS A 205 14.21 -32.44 10.43
CA CYS A 205 15.03 -33.62 10.71
C CYS A 205 16.43 -33.47 10.10
N ILE A 206 17.47 -33.83 10.83
CA ILE A 206 18.87 -33.62 10.39
C ILE A 206 19.16 -34.34 9.07
N GLU A 207 18.54 -35.49 8.85
CA GLU A 207 18.66 -36.29 7.63
C GLU A 207 18.06 -35.59 6.40
N ASN A 208 17.11 -34.68 6.61
CA ASN A 208 16.51 -33.85 5.56
C ASN A 208 17.34 -32.58 5.28
N LEU A 209 18.30 -32.24 6.14
CA LEU A 209 19.14 -31.07 5.99
C LEU A 209 20.44 -31.42 5.28
N TYR A 210 20.89 -30.54 4.39
CA TYR A 210 22.20 -30.67 3.76
C TYR A 210 22.81 -29.29 3.49
N MET A 211 24.13 -29.23 3.51
CA MET A 211 24.88 -28.02 3.20
C MET A 211 25.18 -27.95 1.70
N VAL A 212 25.09 -26.75 1.14
CA VAL A 212 25.38 -26.46 -0.26
C VAL A 212 26.17 -25.17 -0.35
N SER A 213 27.16 -25.10 -1.25
CA SER A 213 27.89 -23.86 -1.51
C SER A 213 26.99 -22.84 -2.23
N ASN A 214 27.33 -21.56 -2.15
CA ASN A 214 26.64 -20.50 -2.90
C ASN A 214 26.67 -20.77 -4.42
N ALA A 215 27.76 -21.34 -4.95
CA ALA A 215 27.91 -21.65 -6.36
C ALA A 215 26.94 -22.75 -6.82
N GLU A 216 26.87 -23.85 -6.09
CA GLU A 216 25.92 -24.94 -6.34
C GLU A 216 24.47 -24.47 -6.17
N HIS A 217 24.19 -23.73 -5.09
CA HIS A 217 22.86 -23.17 -4.84
C HIS A 217 22.41 -22.23 -5.97
N MET A 218 23.31 -21.41 -6.50
CA MET A 218 23.05 -20.57 -7.66
C MET A 218 22.80 -21.42 -8.91
N GLY A 219 23.65 -22.41 -9.17
CA GLY A 219 23.49 -23.33 -10.29
C GLY A 219 22.12 -24.01 -10.31
N GLU A 220 21.68 -24.51 -9.16
CA GLU A 220 20.39 -25.22 -8.98
C GLU A 220 19.15 -24.32 -9.07
N ASN A 221 19.26 -23.04 -8.70
CA ASN A 221 18.12 -22.10 -8.70
C ASN A 221 18.04 -21.20 -9.92
N THR A 222 19.06 -21.21 -10.77
CA THR A 222 19.09 -20.36 -11.96
C THR A 222 18.78 -21.15 -13.23
N ILE A 223 18.66 -20.42 -14.34
CA ILE A 223 18.51 -20.98 -15.69
C ILE A 223 19.66 -21.92 -16.07
N HIS A 224 20.79 -21.87 -15.35
CA HIS A 224 21.96 -22.69 -15.64
C HIS A 224 21.70 -24.19 -15.50
N ARG A 225 20.75 -24.60 -14.63
CA ARG A 225 20.34 -25.99 -14.41
C ARG A 225 19.72 -26.70 -15.62
N TYR A 226 19.22 -25.95 -16.60
CA TYR A 226 18.50 -26.52 -17.74
C TYR A 226 19.42 -26.84 -18.92
N PRO A 227 19.05 -27.75 -19.84
CA PRO A 227 19.75 -27.94 -21.11
C PRO A 227 19.72 -26.67 -21.99
N VAL A 228 20.70 -26.52 -22.90
CA VAL A 228 20.87 -25.31 -23.74
C VAL A 228 19.60 -24.92 -24.49
N GLU A 229 18.89 -25.90 -25.06
CA GLU A 229 17.66 -25.65 -25.82
C GLU A 229 16.53 -25.10 -24.95
N VAL A 230 16.39 -25.58 -23.72
CA VAL A 230 15.44 -25.06 -22.74
C VAL A 230 15.80 -23.62 -22.36
N LYS A 231 17.09 -23.30 -22.19
CA LYS A 231 17.53 -21.91 -21.94
C LYS A 231 17.13 -20.98 -23.09
N LYS A 232 17.30 -21.41 -24.34
CA LYS A 232 16.90 -20.65 -25.53
C LYS A 232 15.39 -20.39 -25.55
N ALA A 233 14.58 -21.43 -25.27
CA ALA A 233 13.12 -21.32 -25.21
C ALA A 233 12.66 -20.32 -24.14
N ILE A 234 13.15 -20.45 -22.90
CA ILE A 234 12.83 -19.54 -21.77
C ILE A 234 13.15 -18.08 -22.15
N ARG A 235 14.32 -17.84 -22.76
CA ARG A 235 14.73 -16.49 -23.19
C ARG A 235 13.80 -15.91 -24.27
N LYS A 236 13.38 -16.73 -25.24
CA LYS A 236 12.42 -16.32 -26.29
C LYS A 236 11.06 -15.94 -25.68
N VAL A 237 10.51 -16.78 -24.81
CA VAL A 237 9.26 -16.51 -24.09
C VAL A 237 9.35 -15.21 -23.27
N GLY A 238 10.47 -15.01 -22.57
CA GLY A 238 10.71 -13.77 -21.82
C GLY A 238 10.73 -12.51 -22.70
N LYS A 239 11.33 -12.58 -23.90
CA LYS A 239 11.30 -11.47 -24.88
C LYS A 239 9.89 -11.21 -25.38
N PHE A 240 9.14 -12.26 -25.69
CA PHE A 240 7.76 -12.16 -26.16
C PHE A 240 6.84 -11.51 -25.10
N ASN A 241 6.94 -11.94 -23.84
CA ASN A 241 6.17 -11.35 -22.74
C ASN A 241 6.49 -9.86 -22.50
N LYS A 242 7.73 -9.43 -22.73
CA LYS A 242 8.10 -8.00 -22.68
C LYS A 242 7.45 -7.21 -23.80
N LEU A 243 7.34 -7.78 -25.00
CA LEU A 243 6.64 -7.15 -26.13
C LEU A 243 5.15 -7.00 -25.82
N ILE A 244 4.49 -8.06 -25.35
CA ILE A 244 3.06 -8.00 -24.94
C ILE A 244 2.84 -6.85 -23.96
N LYS A 245 3.62 -6.80 -22.87
CA LYS A 245 3.49 -5.74 -21.85
C LYS A 245 3.73 -4.33 -22.36
N LYS A 246 4.50 -4.17 -23.45
CA LYS A 246 4.70 -2.87 -24.09
C LYS A 246 3.45 -2.44 -24.85
N TYR A 247 2.80 -3.36 -25.55
CA TYR A 247 1.54 -3.10 -26.26
C TYR A 247 0.35 -2.94 -25.32
N GLU A 248 0.32 -3.60 -24.17
CA GLU A 248 -0.75 -3.41 -23.15
C GLU A 248 -0.69 -2.06 -22.42
N LYS A 249 0.46 -1.37 -22.46
CA LYS A 249 0.70 -0.11 -21.76
C LYS A 249 0.67 1.13 -22.66
N GLY A 250 0.69 0.95 -23.98
CA GLY A 250 0.49 2.01 -24.97
C GLY A 250 -0.99 2.17 -25.26
#